data_AF-A0A352DXM3-F1
#
_entry.id   AF-A0A352DXM3-F1
#
_cell.length_a   1.000
_cell.length_b   1.000
_cell.length_c   1.000
_cell.angle_alpha   90.00
_cell.angle_beta   90.00
_cell.angle_gamma   90.00
#
_symmetry.space_group_name_H-M   'P 1'
#
loop_
_entity.id
_entity.type
_entity.pdbx_description
1 polymer ?
#
loop_
_entity_poly.entity_id
_entity_poly.type
_entity_poly.pdbx_seq_one_letter_code
_entity_poly.pdbx_strand_id
1 'polypeptide(L)'
;PRPPFDGTVTLSGNGQGQMVTTAYTFKTPSLSNTDSFGISFNLQFSAFEADDQLQITVNTGVGSDQKLVYVMTAKQLGLTEGLATLSLGSLAQYPGLFNTKQIEFSLVPSEGSQCRTTVTISNIKQFIVPGA
;
A
#
# COMPACT_ATOMS: atom_id res chain seq x y z
N PRO A 1 14.97 17.29 -1.96
CA PRO A 1 14.78 16.23 -2.99
C PRO A 1 13.30 15.81 -3.01
N ARG A 2 12.67 15.81 -4.20
CA ARG A 2 11.25 15.45 -4.42
C ARG A 2 10.85 14.14 -3.74
N PRO A 3 9.57 13.93 -3.36
CA PRO A 3 9.09 12.60 -3.01
C PRO A 3 9.45 11.66 -4.18
N PRO A 4 9.96 10.44 -3.94
CA PRO A 4 10.58 9.65 -5.01
C PRO A 4 9.60 9.03 -6.00
N PHE A 5 8.30 9.35 -6.00
CA PHE A 5 7.34 8.66 -6.86
C PHE A 5 6.25 9.58 -7.44
N ASP A 6 6.57 10.23 -8.56
CA ASP A 6 5.57 10.65 -9.56
C ASP A 6 5.29 9.49 -10.55
N GLY A 7 5.37 8.25 -10.08
CA GLY A 7 5.42 7.04 -10.92
C GLY A 7 4.30 6.05 -10.65
N THR A 8 4.05 5.20 -11.63
CA THR A 8 3.13 4.06 -11.55
C THR A 8 3.94 2.80 -11.28
N VAL A 9 3.42 1.90 -10.43
CA VAL A 9 4.00 0.57 -10.22
C VAL A 9 2.95 -0.50 -10.39
N THR A 10 3.32 -1.57 -11.06
CA THR A 10 2.45 -2.72 -11.30
C THR A 10 2.93 -3.89 -10.45
N LEU A 11 2.03 -4.39 -9.61
CA LEU A 11 2.15 -5.64 -8.90
C LEU A 11 1.32 -6.69 -9.66
N SER A 12 2.00 -7.61 -10.33
CA SER A 12 1.34 -8.72 -11.03
C SER A 12 1.56 -10.00 -10.24
N GLY A 13 0.48 -10.73 -10.01
CA GLY A 13 0.57 -12.10 -9.56
C GLY A 13 1.36 -12.95 -10.55
N ASN A 14 1.96 -14.04 -10.07
CA ASN A 14 2.96 -14.79 -10.83
C ASN A 14 2.39 -15.93 -11.67
N GLY A 15 1.07 -16.13 -11.69
CA GLY A 15 0.44 -17.24 -12.42
C GLY A 15 0.70 -18.62 -11.80
N GLN A 16 1.32 -18.69 -10.62
CA GLN A 16 1.71 -19.92 -9.93
C GLN A 16 0.99 -20.11 -8.59
N GLY A 17 -0.02 -19.27 -8.28
CA GLY A 17 -0.72 -19.33 -7.00
C GLY A 17 0.19 -19.00 -5.81
N GLN A 18 1.23 -18.20 -6.01
CA GLN A 18 2.10 -17.75 -4.92
C GLN A 18 1.87 -16.28 -4.59
N MET A 19 2.15 -15.92 -3.33
CA MET A 19 2.12 -14.53 -2.88
C MET A 19 3.20 -13.71 -3.58
N VAL A 20 2.83 -12.52 -4.05
CA VAL A 20 3.76 -11.55 -4.63
C VAL A 20 3.72 -10.28 -3.80
N THR A 21 4.89 -9.80 -3.35
CA THR A 21 5.01 -8.62 -2.48
C THR A 21 5.92 -7.57 -3.10
N THR A 22 5.52 -6.30 -3.03
CA THR A 22 6.36 -5.14 -3.35
C THR A 22 6.30 -4.13 -2.22
N ALA A 23 7.47 -3.63 -1.82
CA ALA A 23 7.58 -2.67 -0.72
C ALA A 23 8.16 -1.33 -1.18
N TYR A 24 7.69 -0.24 -0.58
CA TYR A 24 8.20 1.11 -0.78
C TYR A 24 8.53 1.76 0.54
N THR A 25 9.67 2.43 0.55
CA THR A 25 10.16 3.18 1.71
C THR A 25 10.04 4.67 1.45
N PHE A 26 9.45 5.37 2.41
CA PHE A 26 9.23 6.80 2.39
C PHE A 26 10.00 7.44 3.52
N LYS A 27 10.70 8.53 3.22
CA LYS A 27 11.21 9.41 4.25
C LYS A 27 10.07 10.31 4.73
N THR A 28 9.75 10.24 6.01
CA THR A 28 8.78 11.16 6.62
C THR A 28 9.39 12.56 6.66
N PRO A 29 8.66 13.63 6.28
CA PRO A 29 9.12 14.99 6.47
C PRO A 29 9.25 15.35 7.95
N SER A 30 9.96 16.45 8.26
CA SER A 30 9.93 17.02 9.60
C SER A 30 8.50 17.50 9.91
N LEU A 31 7.90 16.97 10.98
CA LEU A 31 6.54 17.31 11.44
C LEU A 31 6.62 18.17 12.70
N SER A 32 5.69 19.12 12.86
CA SER A 32 5.49 19.75 14.17
C SER A 32 4.84 18.76 15.15
N ASN A 33 4.88 19.04 16.46
CA ASN A 33 4.40 18.13 17.51
C ASN A 33 2.88 17.85 17.46
N THR A 34 2.14 18.58 16.63
CA THR A 34 0.69 18.45 16.45
C THR A 34 0.32 17.94 15.06
N ASP A 35 1.30 17.71 14.18
CA ASP A 35 1.05 17.28 12.83
C ASP A 35 1.21 15.76 12.69
N SER A 36 0.30 15.16 11.94
CA SER A 36 0.39 13.76 11.51
C SER A 36 0.87 13.64 10.07
N PHE A 37 1.41 12.48 9.74
CA PHE A 37 1.80 12.13 8.37
C PHE A 37 0.75 11.23 7.74
N GLY A 38 0.51 11.45 6.44
CA GLY A 38 -0.38 10.61 5.66
C GLY A 38 0.19 10.22 4.30
N ILE A 39 -0.37 9.14 3.77
CA ILE A 39 -0.07 8.61 2.44
C ILE A 39 -1.37 8.33 1.71
N SER A 40 -1.42 8.70 0.43
CA SER A 40 -2.54 8.39 -0.47
C SER A 40 -2.04 7.77 -1.76
N PHE A 41 -2.82 6.90 -2.36
CA PHE A 41 -2.52 6.32 -3.68
C PHE A 41 -3.80 5.81 -4.35
N ASN A 42 -3.71 5.69 -5.67
CA ASN A 42 -4.74 5.07 -6.49
C ASN A 42 -4.36 3.62 -6.78
N LEU A 43 -5.37 2.77 -6.84
CA LEU A 43 -5.27 1.37 -7.19
C LEU A 43 -6.15 1.13 -8.41
N GLN A 44 -5.60 0.45 -9.41
CA GLN A 44 -6.32 -0.07 -10.56
C GLN A 44 -6.14 -1.59 -10.59
N PHE A 45 -7.25 -2.32 -10.61
CA PHE A 45 -7.27 -3.78 -10.57
C PHE A 45 -7.66 -4.34 -11.93
N SER A 46 -7.01 -5.43 -12.36
CA SER A 46 -7.42 -6.19 -13.53
C SER A 46 -7.18 -7.69 -13.34
N ALA A 47 -7.96 -8.50 -14.07
CA ALA A 47 -7.90 -9.96 -14.05
C ALA A 47 -7.93 -10.58 -12.64
N PHE A 48 -8.77 -10.03 -11.74
CA PHE A 48 -8.81 -10.49 -10.36
C PHE A 48 -9.58 -11.79 -10.22
N GLU A 49 -8.92 -12.82 -9.67
CA GLU A 49 -9.57 -14.10 -9.37
C GLU A 49 -10.43 -13.97 -8.10
N ALA A 50 -11.48 -14.80 -7.99
CA ALA A 50 -12.35 -14.76 -6.83
C ALA A 50 -11.56 -15.09 -5.55
N ASP A 51 -11.86 -14.34 -4.49
CA ASP A 51 -11.28 -14.42 -3.15
C ASP A 51 -9.79 -14.08 -3.03
N ASP A 52 -9.11 -13.75 -4.14
CA ASP A 52 -7.78 -13.16 -4.10
C ASP A 52 -7.80 -11.88 -3.25
N GLN A 53 -6.72 -11.66 -2.51
CA GLN A 53 -6.59 -10.53 -1.60
C GLN A 53 -5.46 -9.60 -2.03
N LEU A 54 -5.73 -8.30 -1.96
CA LEU A 54 -4.69 -7.29 -1.85
C LEU A 54 -4.52 -6.94 -0.37
N GLN A 55 -3.36 -7.29 0.17
CA GLN A 55 -2.93 -6.89 1.50
C GLN A 55 -2.02 -5.67 1.40
N ILE A 56 -2.30 -4.65 2.20
CA ILE A 56 -1.49 -3.44 2.32
C ILE A 56 -1.00 -3.34 3.75
N THR A 57 0.30 -3.51 3.94
CA THR A 57 0.95 -3.45 5.25
C THR A 57 1.70 -2.13 5.38
N VAL A 58 1.43 -1.35 6.41
CA VAL A 58 2.16 -0.11 6.69
C VAL A 58 2.94 -0.26 7.99
N ASN A 59 4.26 -0.16 7.90
CA ASN A 59 5.11 -0.05 9.07
C ASN A 59 5.04 1.37 9.62
N THR A 60 4.54 1.50 10.84
CA THR A 60 4.28 2.80 11.48
C THR A 60 5.34 3.21 12.49
N GLY A 61 6.38 2.42 12.81
CA GLY A 61 7.26 2.68 13.96
C GLY A 61 8.75 2.28 13.83
N VAL A 62 9.51 2.49 14.91
CA VAL A 62 10.90 2.02 15.08
C VAL A 62 10.87 0.65 15.76
N GLY A 63 11.33 -0.39 15.05
CA GLY A 63 11.16 -1.79 15.45
C GLY A 63 10.05 -2.47 14.65
N SER A 64 10.14 -3.80 14.52
CA SER A 64 9.32 -4.64 13.63
C SER A 64 7.81 -4.70 13.95
N ASP A 65 7.35 -4.02 15.00
CA ASP A 65 6.18 -4.49 15.77
C ASP A 65 4.94 -3.60 15.66
N GLN A 66 4.97 -2.50 14.89
CA GLN A 66 3.76 -1.74 14.58
C GLN A 66 3.45 -1.80 13.09
N LYS A 67 2.53 -2.71 12.74
CA LYS A 67 2.04 -2.91 11.39
C LYS A 67 0.53 -2.70 11.37
N LEU A 68 0.08 -1.78 10.54
CA LEU A 68 -1.33 -1.71 10.15
C LEU A 68 -1.51 -2.53 8.88
N VAL A 69 -2.49 -3.43 8.87
CA VAL A 69 -2.78 -4.29 7.73
C VAL A 69 -4.19 -4.00 7.23
N TYR A 70 -4.29 -3.59 5.98
CA TYR A 70 -5.55 -3.42 5.26
C TYR A 70 -5.70 -4.57 4.27
N VAL A 71 -6.87 -5.20 4.24
CA VAL A 71 -7.15 -6.31 3.33
C VAL A 71 -8.35 -5.96 2.46
N MET A 72 -8.16 -6.06 1.15
CA MET A 72 -9.24 -6.00 0.17
C MET A 72 -9.36 -7.37 -0.49
N THR A 73 -10.56 -7.95 -0.47
CA THR A 73 -10.85 -9.27 -1.03
C THR A 73 -11.73 -9.12 -2.26
N ALA A 74 -11.33 -9.73 -3.38
CA ALA A 74 -12.16 -9.82 -4.58
C ALA A 74 -13.33 -10.79 -4.32
N LYS A 75 -14.58 -10.31 -4.30
CA LYS A 75 -15.74 -11.19 -4.04
C LYS A 75 -16.13 -12.11 -5.20
N GLN A 76 -15.70 -11.76 -6.41
CA GLN A 76 -15.99 -12.52 -7.62
C GLN A 76 -14.92 -12.21 -8.66
N LEU A 77 -14.76 -13.09 -9.65
CA LEU A 77 -13.93 -12.82 -10.81
C LEU A 77 -14.42 -11.54 -11.50
N GLY A 78 -13.49 -10.65 -11.83
CA GLY A 78 -13.79 -9.52 -12.67
C GLY A 78 -12.74 -9.28 -13.72
N LEU A 79 -13.26 -9.06 -14.92
CA LEU A 79 -12.51 -8.86 -16.15
C LEU A 79 -12.42 -7.37 -16.51
N THR A 80 -13.17 -6.52 -15.82
CA THR A 80 -13.17 -5.07 -16.00
C THR A 80 -12.28 -4.40 -14.97
N GLU A 81 -11.72 -3.26 -15.35
CA GLU A 81 -10.87 -2.47 -14.46
C GLU A 81 -11.67 -1.92 -13.28
N GLY A 82 -11.15 -2.13 -12.07
CA GLY A 82 -11.66 -1.51 -10.85
C GLY A 82 -10.74 -0.38 -10.40
N LEU A 83 -11.29 0.73 -9.89
CA LEU A 83 -10.52 1.86 -9.36
C LEU A 83 -10.84 2.07 -7.88
N ALA A 84 -9.80 2.28 -7.07
CA ALA A 84 -9.94 2.68 -5.68
C ALA A 84 -8.88 3.72 -5.30
N THR A 85 -9.19 4.58 -4.33
CA THR A 85 -8.22 5.47 -3.69
C THR A 85 -8.18 5.15 -2.21
N LEU A 86 -7.00 4.87 -1.68
CA LEU A 86 -6.79 4.72 -0.23
C LEU A 86 -5.97 5.91 0.26
N SER A 87 -6.43 6.52 1.36
CA SER A 87 -5.73 7.60 2.05
C SER A 87 -5.64 7.27 3.54
N LEU A 88 -4.43 7.26 4.08
CA LEU A 88 -4.15 6.98 5.49
C LEU A 88 -3.66 8.28 6.12
N GLY A 89 -4.46 8.90 7.00
CA GLY A 89 -4.23 10.25 7.52
C GLY A 89 -3.60 10.36 8.91
N SER A 90 -3.26 9.24 9.56
CA SER A 90 -2.81 9.22 10.95
C SER A 90 -1.69 8.19 11.16
N LEU A 91 -0.64 8.24 10.35
CA LEU A 91 0.53 7.42 10.59
C LEU A 91 1.35 8.05 11.72
N ALA A 92 1.56 7.27 12.79
CA ALA A 92 2.14 7.75 14.04
C ALA A 92 3.41 8.59 13.86
N GLN A 93 3.41 9.76 14.51
CA GLN A 93 4.56 10.63 14.65
C GLN A 93 5.62 9.91 15.48
N TYR A 94 6.79 9.66 14.89
CA TYR A 94 7.96 9.25 15.65
C TYR A 94 9.09 10.25 15.38
N PRO A 95 9.52 11.02 16.39
CA PRO A 95 10.68 11.90 16.25
C PRO A 95 11.96 11.08 16.11
N GLY A 96 12.82 11.42 15.15
CA GLY A 96 14.13 10.78 14.97
C GLY A 96 14.75 11.00 13.58
N LEU A 97 16.08 10.89 13.51
CA LEU A 97 16.87 11.12 12.29
C LEU A 97 16.58 10.12 11.15
N PHE A 98 15.93 8.99 11.47
CA PHE A 98 15.60 7.92 10.52
C PHE A 98 14.09 7.60 10.54
N ASN A 99 13.23 8.61 10.49
CA ASN A 99 11.78 8.41 10.40
C ASN A 99 11.38 7.95 8.99
N THR A 100 11.72 6.72 8.63
CA THR A 100 11.29 6.05 7.39
C THR A 100 10.05 5.21 7.65
N LYS A 101 9.02 5.36 6.83
CA LYS A 101 7.86 4.46 6.80
C LYS A 101 7.99 3.52 5.63
N GLN A 102 7.54 2.28 5.80
CA GLN A 102 7.46 1.31 4.71
C GLN A 102 6.00 0.98 4.46
N ILE A 103 5.58 0.97 3.20
CA ILE A 103 4.33 0.35 2.78
C ILE A 103 4.68 -0.90 1.97
N GLU A 104 3.97 -1.98 2.19
CA GLU A 104 4.09 -3.22 1.44
C GLU A 104 2.74 -3.52 0.83
N PHE A 105 2.74 -3.87 -0.45
CA PHE A 105 1.59 -4.36 -1.18
C PHE A 105 1.83 -5.83 -1.49
N SER A 106 0.91 -6.68 -1.09
CA SER A 106 0.98 -8.12 -1.32
C SER A 106 -0.28 -8.60 -2.01
N LEU A 107 -0.13 -9.31 -3.11
CA LEU A 107 -1.18 -10.14 -3.69
C LEU A 107 -1.11 -11.51 -3.04
N VAL A 108 -2.18 -11.87 -2.33
CA VAL A 108 -2.31 -13.15 -1.64
C VAL A 108 -3.38 -13.96 -2.37
N PRO A 109 -2.99 -15.04 -3.07
CA PRO A 109 -3.94 -15.86 -3.78
C PRO A 109 -4.84 -16.65 -2.83
N SER A 110 -6.09 -16.83 -3.24
CA SER A 110 -7.02 -17.77 -2.58
C SER A 110 -6.66 -19.24 -2.90
N GLU A 111 -7.29 -20.17 -2.20
CA GLU A 111 -7.09 -21.60 -2.46
C GLU A 111 -7.54 -21.95 -3.88
N GLY A 112 -6.63 -22.53 -4.67
CA GLY A 112 -6.89 -22.89 -6.07
C GLY A 112 -6.75 -21.74 -7.07
N SER A 113 -6.53 -20.51 -6.62
CA SER A 113 -6.21 -19.36 -7.47
C SER A 113 -4.83 -19.51 -8.11
N GLN A 114 -4.72 -19.08 -9.37
CA GLN A 114 -3.43 -19.00 -10.05
C GLN A 114 -2.71 -17.69 -9.80
N CYS A 115 -3.30 -16.75 -9.04
CA CYS A 115 -2.74 -15.43 -8.79
C CYS A 115 -2.42 -14.72 -10.12
N ARG A 116 -3.41 -14.56 -11.01
CA ARG A 116 -3.25 -13.77 -12.25
C ARG A 116 -3.62 -12.30 -12.07
N THR A 117 -4.14 -11.96 -10.89
CA THR A 117 -4.51 -10.61 -10.48
C THR A 117 -3.36 -9.63 -10.75
N THR A 118 -3.68 -8.50 -11.39
CA THR A 118 -2.75 -7.39 -11.55
C THR A 118 -3.30 -6.16 -10.85
N VAL A 119 -2.44 -5.49 -10.09
CA VAL A 119 -2.73 -4.24 -9.38
C VAL A 119 -1.73 -3.20 -9.80
N THR A 120 -2.23 -2.11 -10.37
CA THR A 120 -1.45 -0.93 -10.69
C THR A 120 -1.66 0.11 -9.59
N ILE A 121 -0.59 0.42 -8.86
CA ILE A 121 -0.53 1.48 -7.86
C ILE A 121 0.01 2.74 -8.54
N SER A 122 -0.71 3.85 -8.43
CA SER A 122 -0.29 5.12 -9.03
C SER A 122 -0.56 6.29 -8.11
N ASN A 123 0.02 7.45 -8.44
CA ASN A 123 -0.20 8.71 -7.70
C ASN A 123 0.07 8.58 -6.20
N ILE A 124 1.14 7.87 -5.83
CA ILE A 124 1.53 7.75 -4.43
C ILE A 124 1.98 9.13 -3.94
N LYS A 125 1.21 9.72 -3.04
CA LYS A 125 1.46 11.05 -2.47
C LYS A 125 1.61 10.97 -0.97
N GLN A 126 2.51 11.79 -0.47
CA GLN A 126 2.66 12.07 0.95
C GLN A 126 1.97 13.40 1.27
N PHE A 127 1.31 13.47 2.42
CA PHE A 127 0.72 14.70 2.90
C PHE A 127 0.89 14.84 4.40
N ILE A 128 0.75 16.07 4.90
CA ILE A 128 0.74 16.39 6.31
C ILE A 128 -0.71 16.65 6.70
N VAL A 129 -1.13 16.10 7.85
CA VAL A 129 -2.43 16.36 8.47
C VAL A 129 -2.20 17.28 9.65
N PRO A 130 -2.58 18.58 9.55
CA PRO A 130 -2.36 19.53 10.63
C PRO A 130 -3.27 19.26 11.83
N GLY A 131 -2.72 19.32 13.05
CA GLY A 131 -3.50 19.38 14.29
C GLY A 131 -4.26 18.11 14.68
N ALA A 132 -3.67 16.92 14.46
CA ALA A 132 -4.25 15.64 14.85
C ALA A 132 -4.07 15.33 16.35
#